data_AF-A0A2S2QMV5-F1
#
_entry.id   AF-A0A2S2QMV5-F1
#
_cell.length_a   1.000
_cell.length_b   1.000
_cell.length_c   1.000
_cell.angle_alpha   90.00
_cell.angle_beta   90.00
_cell.angle_gamma   90.00
#
_symmetry.space_group_name_H-M   'P 1'
#
loop_
_entity.id
_entity.type
_entity.pdbx_description
1 polymer ?
#
loop_
_entity_poly.entity_id
_entity_poly.type
_entity_poly.pdbx_seq_one_letter_code
_entity_poly.pdbx_strand_id
1 'polypeptide(L)'
;MNAKRNCAVKKQPILINRTPEIIESRSKLPIIGEEQVIMEAISENDVIIVVGETGSGKTTQVPQFLYEAGYANENMMIGVTEPRRIAAISVSQRVAKELNETSDIVSYLIRFEGNVGPNTKIKFMTDGVLLKEIQNDFLLNKYSSIILDEAHERRIFTDILIGILSRVVRLRRKRSNPLKLIIMSATLKVDDFSKNEKLFFDKPPIILLSSRQFPVTIHFNKITPIDYLAEAYNKVYKIHTKLPAGAILVFLTGKLEVRQLVLKLRKVFPYKESDFEVGSKTKCKTNLKKEMSKPLPDINLDDYDIERHSDDELTLSENSSNDEDNDEVPRKIMRLTSSPLWVLPLYSMLPVHKQSKVKLLHVLHKDL
;
A
#
# COMPACT_ATOMS: atom_id res chain seq x y z
N MET A 1 -23.28 45.98 8.98
CA MET A 1 -22.04 45.23 9.29
C MET A 1 -21.78 44.26 8.15
N ASN A 2 -20.92 44.64 7.20
CA ASN A 2 -20.69 43.87 5.98
C ASN A 2 -19.74 42.70 6.25
N ALA A 3 -20.27 41.47 6.20
CA ALA A 3 -19.48 40.26 6.13
C ALA A 3 -18.70 40.27 4.81
N LYS A 4 -17.38 40.49 4.87
CA LYS A 4 -16.47 40.27 3.75
C LYS A 4 -16.56 38.78 3.39
N ARG A 5 -17.28 38.45 2.32
CA ARG A 5 -17.18 37.16 1.65
C ARG A 5 -15.72 36.98 1.24
N ASN A 6 -15.07 35.94 1.76
CA ASN A 6 -13.69 35.58 1.42
C ASN A 6 -13.57 35.43 -0.10
N CYS A 7 -12.77 36.29 -0.71
CA CYS A 7 -12.33 36.10 -2.09
C CYS A 7 -11.28 34.99 -2.07
N ALA A 8 -11.70 33.73 -2.18
CA ALA A 8 -10.78 32.64 -2.45
C ALA A 8 -10.10 32.95 -3.78
N VAL A 9 -8.77 33.12 -3.77
CA VAL A 9 -7.98 33.27 -4.99
C VAL A 9 -8.31 32.08 -5.88
N LYS A 10 -8.99 32.33 -7.01
CA LYS A 10 -9.33 31.29 -7.99
C LYS A 10 -8.03 30.76 -8.57
N LYS A 11 -7.61 29.59 -8.10
CA LYS A 11 -6.46 28.87 -8.65
C LYS A 11 -6.80 28.44 -10.08
N GLN A 12 -5.86 28.66 -11.00
CA GLN A 12 -6.05 28.21 -12.38
C GLN A 12 -5.96 26.68 -12.43
N PRO A 13 -6.96 26.01 -13.04
CA PRO A 13 -6.94 24.56 -13.18
C PRO A 13 -5.83 24.14 -14.14
N ILE A 14 -5.21 22.98 -13.86
CA ILE A 14 -4.18 22.36 -14.67
C ILE A 14 -4.84 21.24 -15.49
N LEU A 15 -4.74 21.32 -16.81
CA LEU A 15 -5.24 20.28 -17.71
C LEU A 15 -4.20 19.17 -17.85
N ILE A 16 -4.61 17.93 -17.57
CA ILE A 16 -3.76 16.74 -17.66
C ILE A 16 -4.25 15.86 -18.80
N ASN A 17 -3.36 15.54 -19.74
CA ASN A 17 -3.69 14.67 -20.87
C ASN A 17 -3.35 13.20 -20.54
N ARG A 18 -4.35 12.45 -20.09
CA ARG A 18 -4.21 11.04 -19.71
C ARG A 18 -4.56 10.11 -20.87
N THR A 19 -3.89 8.96 -20.94
CA THR A 19 -4.25 7.93 -21.92
C THR A 19 -5.63 7.33 -21.62
N PRO A 20 -6.35 6.82 -22.62
CA PRO A 20 -7.67 6.20 -22.44
C PRO A 20 -7.66 5.05 -21.41
N GLU A 21 -6.61 4.23 -21.42
CA GLU A 21 -6.43 3.12 -20.46
C GLU A 21 -6.34 3.61 -19.01
N ILE A 22 -5.61 4.71 -18.77
CA ILE A 22 -5.49 5.31 -17.44
C ILE A 22 -6.85 5.84 -17.00
N ILE A 23 -7.57 6.54 -17.88
CA ILE A 23 -8.90 7.10 -17.60
C ILE A 23 -9.86 5.97 -17.21
N GLU A 24 -9.91 4.89 -17.98
CA GLU A 24 -10.77 3.75 -17.68
C GLU A 24 -10.40 3.11 -16.32
N SER A 25 -9.10 2.90 -16.05
CA SER A 25 -8.66 2.33 -14.78
C SER A 25 -9.03 3.20 -13.57
N ARG A 26 -8.91 4.53 -13.70
CA ARG A 26 -9.27 5.50 -12.66
C ARG A 26 -10.76 5.54 -12.43
N SER A 27 -11.57 5.49 -13.48
CA SER A 27 -13.04 5.53 -13.40
C SER A 27 -13.64 4.41 -12.53
N LYS A 28 -12.91 3.30 -12.34
CA LYS A 28 -13.30 2.17 -11.50
C LYS A 28 -13.08 2.44 -10.00
N LEU A 29 -12.32 3.47 -9.63
CA LEU A 29 -12.02 3.80 -8.23
C LEU A 29 -13.20 4.57 -7.61
N PRO A 30 -13.71 4.15 -6.43
CA PRO A 30 -14.84 4.80 -5.77
C PRO A 30 -14.65 6.30 -5.53
N ILE A 31 -13.41 6.73 -5.25
CA ILE A 31 -13.11 8.12 -4.92
C ILE A 31 -13.33 9.10 -6.08
N ILE A 32 -13.33 8.63 -7.34
CA ILE A 32 -13.54 9.52 -8.50
C ILE A 32 -14.94 10.14 -8.47
N GLY A 33 -15.96 9.39 -8.06
CA GLY A 33 -17.33 9.92 -7.93
C GLY A 33 -17.47 11.00 -6.85
N GLU A 34 -16.53 11.05 -5.91
CA GLU A 34 -16.53 11.96 -4.75
C GLU A 34 -15.58 13.15 -4.95
N GLU A 35 -14.96 13.29 -6.13
CA GLU A 35 -13.97 14.34 -6.41
C GLU A 35 -14.51 15.75 -6.10
N GLN A 36 -15.71 16.07 -6.58
CA GLN A 36 -16.32 17.38 -6.37
C GLN A 36 -16.55 17.66 -4.89
N VAL A 37 -17.11 16.70 -4.14
CA VAL A 37 -17.38 16.83 -2.70
C VAL A 37 -16.08 17.05 -1.92
N ILE A 38 -15.03 16.31 -2.26
CA ILE A 38 -13.70 16.47 -1.66
C ILE A 38 -13.15 17.87 -1.94
N MET A 39 -13.17 18.32 -3.19
CA MET A 39 -12.57 19.58 -3.58
C MET A 39 -13.34 20.79 -3.05
N GLU A 40 -14.67 20.73 -2.98
CA GLU A 40 -15.49 21.75 -2.33
C GLU A 40 -15.13 21.85 -0.85
N ALA A 41 -15.07 20.72 -0.13
CA ALA A 41 -14.70 20.71 1.28
C ALA A 41 -13.28 21.25 1.53
N ILE A 42 -12.29 20.91 0.68
CA ILE A 42 -10.92 21.46 0.77
C ILE A 42 -10.92 22.96 0.52
N SER A 43 -11.76 23.46 -0.39
CA SER A 43 -11.82 24.89 -0.68
C SER A 43 -12.35 25.69 0.51
N GLU A 44 -13.41 25.20 1.16
CA GLU A 44 -14.10 25.87 2.25
C GLU A 44 -13.40 25.75 3.60
N ASN A 45 -12.68 24.64 3.83
CA ASN A 45 -12.09 24.28 5.12
C ASN A 45 -10.56 24.22 5.03
N ASP A 46 -9.86 24.61 6.09
CA ASP A 46 -8.40 24.49 6.12
C ASP A 46 -7.93 23.09 6.52
N VAL A 47 -8.76 22.37 7.27
CA VAL A 47 -8.50 21.00 7.69
C VAL A 47 -9.70 20.16 7.29
N ILE A 48 -9.46 19.03 6.62
CA ILE A 48 -10.50 18.04 6.32
C ILE A 48 -10.01 16.63 6.67
N ILE A 49 -10.94 15.71 6.91
CA ILE A 49 -10.66 14.30 7.13
C ILE A 49 -11.35 13.49 6.04
N VAL A 50 -10.59 12.69 5.28
CA VAL A 50 -11.11 11.78 4.25
C VAL A 50 -10.98 10.36 4.76
N VAL A 51 -12.11 9.68 4.94
CA VAL A 51 -12.17 8.30 5.40
C VAL A 51 -12.66 7.41 4.28
N GLY A 52 -11.98 6.28 4.08
CA GLY A 52 -12.42 5.25 3.15
C GLY A 52 -11.41 4.12 3.14
N GLU A 53 -11.82 2.92 2.78
CA GLU A 53 -10.95 1.74 2.91
C GLU A 53 -9.70 1.77 2.03
N THR A 54 -8.75 0.88 2.31
CA THR A 54 -7.61 0.66 1.41
C THR A 54 -8.12 0.20 0.04
N GLY A 55 -7.52 0.70 -1.03
CA GLY A 55 -7.98 0.44 -2.39
C GLY A 55 -9.10 1.35 -2.91
N SER A 56 -9.69 2.23 -2.07
CA SER A 56 -10.68 3.22 -2.54
C SER A 56 -10.10 4.31 -3.45
N GLY A 57 -8.78 4.49 -3.43
CA GLY A 57 -8.04 5.43 -4.28
C GLY A 57 -7.53 6.70 -3.58
N LYS A 58 -7.80 6.91 -2.28
CA LYS A 58 -7.38 8.11 -1.49
C LYS A 58 -5.95 8.57 -1.77
N THR A 59 -4.99 7.72 -1.44
CA THR A 59 -3.55 7.92 -1.57
C THR A 59 -3.11 8.33 -2.97
N THR A 60 -3.78 7.80 -4.01
CA THR A 60 -3.42 8.05 -5.41
C THR A 60 -4.15 9.24 -6.02
N GLN A 61 -5.43 9.46 -5.67
CA GLN A 61 -6.28 10.41 -6.38
C GLN A 61 -6.35 11.79 -5.73
N VAL A 62 -6.37 11.89 -4.39
CA VAL A 62 -6.46 13.19 -3.70
C VAL A 62 -5.29 14.14 -4.07
N PRO A 63 -4.02 13.68 -4.18
CA PRO A 63 -2.94 14.53 -4.65
C PRO A 63 -3.15 15.02 -6.09
N GLN A 64 -3.75 14.19 -6.96
CA GLN A 64 -4.05 14.56 -8.34
C GLN A 64 -5.16 15.60 -8.41
N PHE A 65 -6.25 15.45 -7.63
CA PHE A 65 -7.32 16.44 -7.56
C PHE A 65 -6.80 17.82 -7.11
N LEU A 66 -5.94 17.83 -6.09
CA LEU A 66 -5.27 19.06 -5.64
C LEU A 66 -4.39 19.66 -6.73
N TYR A 67 -3.64 18.83 -7.44
CA TYR A 67 -2.77 19.28 -8.53
C TYR A 67 -3.58 19.89 -9.68
N GLU A 68 -4.61 19.19 -10.15
CA GLU A 68 -5.55 19.63 -11.20
C GLU A 68 -6.29 20.91 -10.80
N ALA A 69 -6.60 21.10 -9.53
CA ALA A 69 -7.19 22.34 -9.01
C ALA A 69 -6.16 23.47 -8.77
N GLY A 70 -4.92 23.31 -9.21
CA GLY A 70 -3.89 24.35 -9.19
C GLY A 70 -3.25 24.58 -7.82
N TYR A 71 -3.33 23.64 -6.88
CA TYR A 71 -2.69 23.79 -5.57
C TYR A 71 -1.15 23.82 -5.66
N ALA A 72 -0.54 23.34 -6.74
CA ALA A 72 0.92 23.39 -6.94
C ALA A 72 1.42 24.57 -7.80
N ASN A 73 0.57 25.58 -8.01
CA ASN A 73 0.94 26.83 -8.68
C ASN A 73 1.85 27.71 -7.79
N GLU A 74 2.38 28.81 -8.34
CA GLU A 74 3.16 29.82 -7.59
C GLU A 74 4.39 29.24 -6.85
N ASN A 75 5.05 28.25 -7.44
CA ASN A 75 6.19 27.53 -6.84
C ASN A 75 5.88 26.79 -5.53
N MET A 76 4.60 26.53 -5.26
CA MET A 76 4.16 25.71 -4.13
C MET A 76 4.09 24.23 -4.50
N MET A 77 4.17 23.37 -3.47
CA MET A 77 4.07 21.92 -3.59
C MET A 77 2.89 21.35 -2.80
N ILE A 78 2.48 20.16 -3.20
CA ILE A 78 1.59 19.26 -2.47
C ILE A 78 2.48 18.22 -1.78
N GLY A 79 2.47 18.18 -0.45
CA GLY A 79 3.21 17.18 0.32
C GLY A 79 2.30 16.04 0.75
N VAL A 80 2.71 14.79 0.55
CA VAL A 80 1.96 13.60 0.98
C VAL A 80 2.86 12.77 1.87
N THR A 81 2.44 12.50 3.11
CA THR A 81 3.19 11.64 4.02
C THR A 81 2.67 10.21 4.00
N GLU A 82 3.61 9.28 4.02
CA GLU A 82 3.37 7.84 4.07
C GLU A 82 4.16 7.25 5.23
N PRO A 83 3.54 6.46 6.13
CA PRO A 83 4.24 5.88 7.27
C PRO A 83 5.31 4.86 6.85
N ARG A 84 5.22 4.33 5.62
CA ARG A 84 6.07 3.25 5.10
C ARG A 84 6.89 3.77 3.91
N ARG A 85 8.22 3.56 3.96
CA ARG A 85 9.15 3.95 2.87
C ARG A 85 8.74 3.39 1.51
N ILE A 86 8.36 2.11 1.47
CA ILE A 86 7.98 1.41 0.22
C ILE A 86 6.68 1.99 -0.35
N ALA A 87 5.74 2.39 0.52
CA ALA A 87 4.51 3.04 0.08
C ALA A 87 4.84 4.39 -0.59
N ALA A 88 5.65 5.24 0.03
CA ALA A 88 6.07 6.52 -0.56
C ALA A 88 6.67 6.38 -1.97
N ILE A 89 7.60 5.44 -2.16
CA ILE A 89 8.22 5.19 -3.48
C ILE A 89 7.17 4.69 -4.49
N SER A 90 6.46 3.62 -4.14
CA SER A 90 5.56 2.94 -5.08
C SER A 90 4.34 3.78 -5.47
N VAL A 91 3.79 4.55 -4.53
CA VAL A 91 2.70 5.48 -4.79
C VAL A 91 3.18 6.64 -5.66
N SER A 92 4.35 7.22 -5.39
CA SER A 92 4.93 8.27 -6.23
C SER A 92 5.06 7.80 -7.69
N GLN A 93 5.59 6.61 -7.92
CA GLN A 93 5.72 6.03 -9.26
C GLN A 93 4.36 5.79 -9.92
N ARG A 94 3.39 5.30 -9.15
CA ARG A 94 2.02 5.08 -9.64
C ARG A 94 1.35 6.39 -10.04
N VAL A 95 1.43 7.42 -9.20
CA VAL A 95 0.82 8.73 -9.49
C VAL A 95 1.51 9.42 -10.66
N ALA A 96 2.84 9.31 -10.78
CA ALA A 96 3.56 9.79 -11.98
C ALA A 96 3.02 9.13 -13.26
N LYS A 97 2.83 7.81 -13.24
CA LYS A 97 2.25 7.07 -14.37
C LYS A 97 0.80 7.51 -14.65
N GLU A 98 -0.03 7.67 -13.63
CA GLU A 98 -1.44 8.06 -13.76
C GLU A 98 -1.64 9.51 -14.25
N LEU A 99 -0.68 10.41 -13.99
CA LEU A 99 -0.67 11.75 -14.56
C LEU A 99 -0.22 11.77 -16.02
N ASN A 100 0.37 10.69 -16.54
CA ASN A 100 0.95 10.64 -17.89
C ASN A 100 1.98 11.77 -18.12
N GLU A 101 2.69 12.15 -17.06
CA GLU A 101 3.67 13.24 -17.03
C GLU A 101 5.07 12.70 -16.74
N THR A 102 6.10 13.52 -16.93
CA THR A 102 7.48 13.15 -16.60
C THR A 102 7.65 12.92 -15.09
N SER A 103 8.62 12.08 -14.72
CA SER A 103 8.97 11.75 -13.33
C SER A 103 9.36 12.94 -12.46
N ASP A 104 9.52 14.12 -13.05
CA ASP A 104 10.07 15.29 -12.39
C ASP A 104 8.99 16.10 -11.65
N ILE A 105 7.71 15.94 -12.05
CA ILE A 105 6.57 16.58 -11.39
C ILE A 105 6.20 15.86 -10.09
N VAL A 106 6.28 14.52 -10.09
CA VAL A 106 5.92 13.66 -8.96
C VAL A 106 7.17 12.97 -8.43
N SER A 107 7.57 13.34 -7.22
CA SER A 107 8.81 12.85 -6.62
C SER A 107 8.54 12.25 -5.25
N TYR A 108 9.48 11.44 -4.76
CA TYR A 108 9.50 10.97 -3.40
C TYR A 108 10.78 11.38 -2.66
N LEU A 109 10.68 11.50 -1.34
CA LEU A 109 11.82 11.70 -0.44
C LEU A 109 11.67 10.84 0.82
N ILE A 110 12.61 9.95 1.01
CA ILE A 110 12.73 9.11 2.20
C ILE A 110 14.11 9.31 2.83
N ARG A 111 14.35 8.68 3.98
CA ARG A 111 15.67 8.76 4.62
C ARG A 111 16.75 8.22 3.66
N PHE A 112 17.73 9.06 3.36
CA PHE A 112 18.91 8.80 2.52
C PHE A 112 18.66 8.61 1.01
N GLU A 113 17.43 8.80 0.52
CA GLU A 113 17.09 8.54 -0.88
C GLU A 113 15.90 9.41 -1.32
N GLY A 114 15.94 9.94 -2.54
CA GLY A 114 14.85 10.70 -3.12
C GLY A 114 15.21 11.32 -4.47
N ASN A 115 14.20 11.74 -5.22
CA ASN A 115 14.33 12.32 -6.56
C ASN A 115 13.69 13.72 -6.67
N VAL A 116 13.60 14.44 -5.55
CA VAL A 116 13.00 15.78 -5.49
C VAL A 116 13.88 16.79 -6.21
N GLY A 117 13.29 17.54 -7.13
CA GLY A 117 13.94 18.57 -7.92
C GLY A 117 13.18 19.90 -7.90
N PRO A 118 13.66 20.91 -8.64
CA PRO A 118 13.00 22.22 -8.71
C PRO A 118 11.62 22.17 -9.38
N ASN A 119 11.37 21.16 -10.21
CA ASN A 119 10.11 20.97 -10.92
C ASN A 119 9.07 20.16 -10.13
N THR A 120 9.45 19.60 -8.97
CA THR A 120 8.55 18.77 -8.16
C THR A 120 7.33 19.58 -7.72
N LYS A 121 6.14 19.06 -8.01
CA LYS A 121 4.84 19.63 -7.62
C LYS A 121 4.11 18.77 -6.61
N ILE A 122 4.26 17.45 -6.71
CA ILE A 122 3.73 16.48 -5.75
C ILE A 122 4.92 15.74 -5.14
N LYS A 123 5.04 15.82 -3.82
CA LYS A 123 6.14 15.22 -3.07
C LYS A 123 5.62 14.18 -2.08
N PHE A 124 5.81 12.91 -2.39
CA PHE A 124 5.60 11.81 -1.45
C PHE A 124 6.79 11.73 -0.49
N MET A 125 6.54 11.51 0.79
CA MET A 125 7.62 11.43 1.77
C MET A 125 7.24 10.58 2.97
N THR A 126 8.23 10.16 3.74
CA THR A 126 7.95 9.59 5.08
C THR A 126 7.68 10.69 6.11
N ASP A 127 6.89 10.39 7.15
CA ASP A 127 6.61 11.30 8.27
C ASP A 127 7.88 11.96 8.84
N GLY A 128 8.95 11.18 9.02
CA GLY A 128 10.22 11.68 9.55
C GLY A 128 10.90 12.71 8.66
N VAL A 129 10.68 12.66 7.34
CA VAL A 129 11.19 13.68 6.40
C VAL A 129 10.42 14.98 6.58
N LEU A 130 9.09 14.93 6.68
CA LEU A 130 8.29 16.13 6.92
C LEU A 130 8.62 16.76 8.29
N LEU A 131 8.79 15.95 9.34
CA LEU A 131 9.21 16.45 10.64
C LEU A 131 10.56 17.18 10.59
N LYS A 132 11.52 16.66 9.82
CA LYS A 132 12.81 17.31 9.61
C LYS A 132 12.66 18.62 8.83
N GLU A 133 11.74 18.69 7.86
CA GLU A 133 11.45 19.95 7.17
C GLU A 133 10.79 20.99 8.07
N ILE A 134 9.89 20.59 8.97
CA ILE A 134 9.28 21.47 9.97
C ILE A 134 10.35 22.06 10.91
N GLN A 135 11.40 21.30 11.24
CA GLN A 135 12.51 21.83 12.05
C GLN A 135 13.26 22.97 11.35
N ASN A 136 13.38 22.90 10.02
CA ASN A 136 14.06 23.93 9.23
C ASN A 136 13.15 25.10 8.86
N ASP A 137 11.91 24.81 8.46
CA ASP A 137 10.87 25.78 8.17
C ASP A 137 9.57 25.34 8.85
N PHE A 138 9.34 25.87 10.04
CA PHE A 138 8.18 25.55 10.86
C PHE A 138 6.85 25.85 10.15
N LEU A 139 6.81 26.85 9.26
CA LEU A 139 5.59 27.22 8.56
C LEU A 139 5.39 26.42 7.26
N LEU A 140 6.38 25.64 6.83
CA LEU A 140 6.28 24.84 5.61
C LEU A 140 5.86 25.71 4.41
N ASN A 141 6.51 26.87 4.22
CA ASN A 141 6.11 27.87 3.25
C ASN A 141 6.17 27.37 1.80
N LYS A 142 6.93 26.30 1.54
CA LYS A 142 7.00 25.63 0.23
C LYS A 142 5.74 24.84 -0.13
N TYR A 143 4.83 24.59 0.82
CA TYR A 143 3.66 23.75 0.61
C TYR A 143 2.37 24.56 0.62
N SER A 144 1.48 24.29 -0.32
CA SER A 144 0.11 24.80 -0.27
C SER A 144 -0.85 23.84 0.44
N SER A 145 -0.49 22.55 0.43
CA SER A 145 -1.26 21.49 1.06
C SER A 145 -0.34 20.39 1.57
N ILE A 146 -0.72 19.83 2.72
CA ILE A 146 -0.11 18.65 3.32
C ILE A 146 -1.20 17.61 3.50
N ILE A 147 -0.92 16.40 3.02
CA ILE A 147 -1.76 15.23 3.18
C ILE A 147 -1.03 14.28 4.14
N LEU A 148 -1.70 13.90 5.22
CA LEU A 148 -1.23 12.87 6.15
C LEU A 148 -2.00 11.59 5.87
N ASP A 149 -1.37 10.62 5.21
CA ASP A 149 -2.00 9.35 4.90
C ASP A 149 -1.89 8.33 6.04
N GLU A 150 -2.75 7.32 6.00
CA GLU A 150 -2.72 6.17 6.90
C GLU A 150 -2.78 6.57 8.39
N ALA A 151 -3.48 7.66 8.72
CA ALA A 151 -3.59 8.18 10.09
C ALA A 151 -4.21 7.18 11.09
N HIS A 152 -4.87 6.14 10.60
CA HIS A 152 -5.40 5.03 11.39
C HIS A 152 -4.31 4.11 11.96
N GLU A 153 -3.08 4.14 11.46
CA GLU A 153 -1.96 3.39 12.05
C GLU A 153 -1.51 3.97 13.41
N ARG A 154 -1.92 5.20 13.76
CA ARG A 154 -1.60 5.89 15.03
C ARG A 154 -0.12 5.82 15.41
N ARG A 155 0.76 6.00 14.41
CA ARG A 155 2.20 6.04 14.66
C ARG A 155 2.58 7.32 15.38
N ILE A 156 3.62 7.23 16.21
CA ILE A 156 4.15 8.36 16.99
C ILE A 156 4.43 9.59 16.11
N PHE A 157 5.07 9.42 14.95
CA PHE A 157 5.42 10.54 14.08
C PHE A 157 4.18 11.17 13.42
N THR A 158 3.21 10.36 13.02
CA THR A 158 1.95 10.84 12.44
C THR A 158 1.16 11.65 13.47
N ASP A 159 1.03 11.15 14.71
CA ASP A 159 0.31 11.86 15.79
C ASP A 159 1.03 13.18 16.16
N ILE A 160 2.37 13.19 16.20
CA ILE A 160 3.16 14.43 16.39
C ILE A 160 2.92 15.41 15.23
N LEU A 161 2.93 14.92 13.98
CA LEU A 161 2.68 15.76 12.80
C LEU A 161 1.29 16.40 12.85
N ILE A 162 0.24 15.64 13.18
CA ILE A 162 -1.11 16.17 13.36
C ILE A 162 -1.12 17.28 14.42
N GLY A 163 -0.48 17.03 15.57
CA GLY A 163 -0.34 18.01 16.65
C GLY A 163 0.35 19.30 16.23
N ILE A 164 1.45 19.22 15.48
CA ILE A 164 2.18 20.40 15.01
C ILE A 164 1.39 21.12 13.90
N LEU A 165 0.92 20.38 12.89
CA LEU A 165 0.23 20.94 11.73
C LEU A 165 -1.08 21.63 12.10
N SER A 166 -1.79 21.14 13.14
CA SER A 166 -2.96 21.83 13.69
C SER A 166 -2.67 23.29 14.12
N ARG A 167 -1.44 23.58 14.57
CA ARG A 167 -0.99 24.92 14.91
C ARG A 167 -0.49 25.68 13.68
N VAL A 168 0.30 25.02 12.81
CA VAL A 168 0.87 25.63 11.60
C VAL A 168 -0.24 26.16 10.67
N VAL A 169 -1.29 25.37 10.44
CA VAL A 169 -2.44 25.77 9.62
C VAL A 169 -3.06 27.08 10.12
N ARG A 170 -3.31 27.20 11.43
CA ARG A 170 -3.88 28.41 12.04
C ARG A 170 -2.96 29.62 11.90
N LEU A 171 -1.66 29.44 12.14
CA LEU A 171 -0.67 30.50 11.98
C LEU A 171 -0.58 30.99 10.54
N ARG A 172 -0.65 30.08 9.58
CA ARG A 172 -0.62 30.38 8.15
C ARG A 172 -1.87 31.08 7.65
N ARG A 173 -3.06 30.70 8.16
CA ARG A 173 -4.30 31.44 7.90
C ARG A 173 -4.20 32.90 8.35
N LYS A 174 -3.63 33.15 9.54
CA LYS A 174 -3.42 34.52 10.07
C LYS A 174 -2.43 35.36 9.24
N ARG A 175 -1.49 34.72 8.53
CA ARG A 175 -0.49 35.38 7.66
C ARG A 175 -0.95 35.52 6.21
N SER A 176 -2.24 35.30 5.92
CA SER A 176 -2.79 35.36 4.56
C SER A 176 -2.11 34.43 3.54
N ASN A 177 -1.49 33.34 4.02
CA ASN A 177 -0.92 32.29 3.18
C ASN A 177 -1.42 30.93 3.70
N PRO A 178 -2.71 30.59 3.49
CA PRO A 178 -3.32 29.42 4.11
C PRO A 178 -2.67 28.11 3.64
N LEU A 179 -2.52 27.16 4.57
CA LEU A 179 -2.12 25.78 4.31
C LEU A 179 -3.34 24.87 4.42
N LYS A 180 -3.59 24.03 3.43
CA LYS A 180 -4.62 22.99 3.52
C LYS A 180 -4.04 21.72 4.15
N LEU A 181 -4.71 21.17 5.17
CA LEU A 181 -4.36 19.91 5.81
C LEU A 181 -5.43 18.87 5.52
N ILE A 182 -5.04 17.78 4.89
CA ILE A 182 -5.91 16.66 4.58
C ILE A 182 -5.43 15.46 5.40
N ILE A 183 -6.28 14.91 6.26
CA ILE A 183 -5.97 13.71 7.03
C ILE A 183 -6.72 12.54 6.41
N MET A 184 -6.01 11.53 5.93
CA MET A 184 -6.61 10.35 5.30
C MET A 184 -6.54 9.14 6.23
N SER A 185 -7.64 8.39 6.32
CA SER A 185 -7.78 7.23 7.19
C SER A 185 -8.53 6.10 6.48
N ALA A 186 -8.12 4.85 6.75
CA ALA A 186 -8.85 3.67 6.28
C ALA A 186 -10.08 3.34 7.14
N THR A 187 -10.11 3.81 8.40
CA THR A 187 -11.12 3.41 9.38
C THR A 187 -11.94 4.59 9.86
N LEU A 188 -13.18 4.31 10.26
CA LEU A 188 -14.11 5.28 10.85
C LEU A 188 -13.70 5.77 12.26
N LYS A 189 -12.64 5.22 12.85
CA LYS A 189 -12.12 5.63 14.17
C LYS A 189 -11.32 6.95 14.12
N VAL A 190 -11.82 7.94 13.37
CA VAL A 190 -11.24 9.29 13.28
C VAL A 190 -11.82 10.26 14.31
N ASP A 191 -12.71 9.76 15.17
CA ASP A 191 -13.31 10.52 16.26
C ASP A 191 -12.27 11.15 17.19
N ASP A 192 -11.18 10.43 17.48
CA ASP A 192 -10.07 10.92 18.31
C ASP A 192 -9.42 12.20 17.75
N PHE A 193 -9.48 12.40 16.43
CA PHE A 193 -8.96 13.60 15.78
C PHE A 193 -10.03 14.67 15.68
N SER A 194 -11.22 14.30 15.18
CA SER A 194 -12.28 15.27 14.87
C SER A 194 -12.94 15.87 16.11
N LYS A 195 -13.05 15.11 17.21
CA LYS A 195 -13.68 15.55 18.48
C LYS A 195 -12.68 16.19 19.44
N ASN A 196 -11.40 16.22 19.10
CA ASN A 196 -10.36 16.75 19.97
C ASN A 196 -10.21 18.26 19.82
N GLU A 197 -10.91 18.99 20.69
CA GLU A 197 -10.92 20.46 20.72
C GLU A 197 -9.54 21.09 20.94
N LYS A 198 -8.58 20.33 21.51
CA LYS A 198 -7.19 20.82 21.67
C LYS A 198 -6.42 20.82 20.35
N LEU A 199 -6.74 19.90 19.44
CA LEU A 199 -6.16 19.85 18.09
C LEU A 199 -6.87 20.86 17.18
N PHE A 200 -8.21 20.76 17.10
CA PHE A 200 -9.00 21.57 16.18
C PHE A 200 -10.12 22.27 16.95
N PHE A 201 -10.11 23.61 16.94
CA PHE A 201 -11.14 24.44 17.59
C PHE A 201 -12.49 24.24 16.91
N ASP A 202 -12.48 24.26 15.58
CA ASP A 202 -13.62 23.91 14.73
C ASP A 202 -13.45 22.46 14.30
N LYS A 203 -14.49 21.65 14.47
CA LYS A 203 -14.47 20.24 14.07
C LYS A 203 -14.25 20.16 12.54
N PRO A 204 -13.17 19.49 12.09
CA PRO A 204 -12.94 19.33 10.65
C PRO A 204 -14.06 18.45 10.03
N PRO A 205 -14.55 18.78 8.83
CA PRO A 205 -15.52 17.96 8.13
C PRO A 205 -14.91 16.59 7.81
N ILE A 206 -15.75 15.56 7.92
CA ILE A 206 -15.39 14.16 7.66
C ILE A 206 -16.11 13.73 6.39
N ILE A 207 -15.34 13.35 5.37
CA ILE A 207 -15.84 12.83 4.10
C ILE A 207 -15.72 11.31 4.16
N LEU A 208 -16.85 10.61 4.04
CA LEU A 208 -16.92 9.15 4.09
C LEU A 208 -17.06 8.61 2.66
N LEU A 209 -16.01 7.97 2.16
CA LEU A 209 -16.04 7.30 0.88
C LEU A 209 -16.73 5.95 1.03
N SER A 210 -17.85 5.75 0.33
CA SER A 210 -18.48 4.45 0.23
C SER A 210 -17.60 3.51 -0.60
N SER A 211 -16.99 2.51 0.02
CA SER A 211 -16.40 1.38 -0.70
C SER A 211 -17.43 0.25 -0.79
N ARG A 212 -17.53 -0.36 -1.98
CA ARG A 212 -18.23 -1.63 -2.13
C ARG A 212 -17.31 -2.72 -1.58
N GLN A 213 -17.48 -3.08 -0.31
CA GLN A 213 -16.86 -4.30 0.19
C GLN A 213 -17.47 -5.51 -0.52
N PHE A 214 -16.63 -6.47 -0.90
CA PHE A 214 -17.11 -7.80 -1.22
C PHE A 214 -17.45 -8.52 0.09
N PRO A 215 -18.58 -9.23 0.18
CA PRO A 215 -18.96 -9.90 1.42
C PRO A 215 -17.91 -10.95 1.79
N VAL A 216 -17.38 -10.87 3.01
CA VAL A 216 -16.43 -11.83 3.57
C VAL A 216 -17.15 -12.70 4.59
N THR A 217 -17.22 -14.00 4.34
CA THR A 217 -17.79 -14.96 5.31
C THR A 217 -16.71 -15.36 6.31
N ILE A 218 -16.96 -15.12 7.60
CA ILE A 218 -15.99 -15.40 8.67
C ILE A 218 -16.23 -16.79 9.24
N HIS A 219 -15.21 -17.65 9.22
CA HIS A 219 -15.25 -18.99 9.79
C HIS A 219 -14.31 -19.10 10.99
N PHE A 220 -14.87 -19.39 12.16
CA PHE A 220 -14.10 -19.62 13.39
C PHE A 220 -13.84 -21.12 13.60
N ASN A 221 -12.67 -21.45 14.13
CA ASN A 221 -12.43 -22.78 14.67
C ASN A 221 -13.22 -22.97 15.97
N LYS A 222 -13.67 -24.21 16.22
CA LYS A 222 -14.34 -24.56 17.48
C LYS A 222 -13.41 -24.45 18.71
N ILE A 223 -12.12 -24.68 18.50
CA ILE A 223 -11.08 -24.70 19.55
C ILE A 223 -9.87 -23.91 19.03
N THR A 224 -9.25 -23.13 19.91
CA THR A 224 -7.98 -22.44 19.64
C THR A 224 -6.83 -23.42 19.83
N PRO A 225 -6.11 -23.80 18.75
CA PRO A 225 -4.98 -24.74 18.86
C PRO A 225 -3.79 -24.09 19.57
N ILE A 226 -2.99 -24.91 20.25
CA ILE A 226 -1.72 -24.47 20.85
C ILE A 226 -0.68 -24.22 19.75
N ASP A 227 -0.51 -25.19 18.83
CA ASP A 227 0.31 -25.02 17.64
C ASP A 227 -0.51 -24.44 16.48
N TYR A 228 -0.57 -23.10 16.45
CA TYR A 228 -1.28 -22.39 15.39
C TYR A 228 -0.60 -22.52 14.02
N LEU A 229 0.70 -22.82 13.96
CA LEU A 229 1.44 -22.97 12.70
C LEU A 229 1.05 -24.28 12.00
N ALA A 230 0.96 -25.37 12.76
CA ALA A 230 0.43 -26.64 12.27
C ALA A 230 -1.04 -26.52 11.83
N GLU A 231 -1.88 -25.85 12.62
CA GLU A 231 -3.27 -25.63 12.22
C GLU A 231 -3.40 -24.72 10.98
N ALA A 232 -2.56 -23.68 10.85
CA ALA A 232 -2.52 -22.84 9.65
C ALA A 232 -2.16 -23.67 8.41
N TYR A 233 -1.14 -24.53 8.50
CA TYR A 233 -0.80 -25.47 7.44
C TYR A 233 -1.98 -26.38 7.07
N ASN A 234 -2.63 -26.99 8.06
CA ASN A 234 -3.78 -27.87 7.84
C ASN A 234 -4.96 -27.12 7.21
N LYS A 235 -5.16 -25.85 7.58
CA LYS A 235 -6.23 -25.01 7.00
C LYS A 235 -5.94 -24.68 5.54
N VAL A 236 -4.71 -24.28 5.21
CA VAL A 236 -4.29 -24.04 3.82
C VAL A 236 -4.45 -25.30 2.98
N TYR A 237 -4.00 -26.45 3.50
CA TYR A 237 -4.17 -27.74 2.84
C TYR A 237 -5.64 -28.04 2.54
N LYS A 238 -6.54 -27.86 3.53
CA LYS A 238 -7.99 -28.07 3.35
C LYS A 238 -8.61 -27.10 2.35
N ILE A 239 -8.24 -25.82 2.39
CA ILE A 239 -8.74 -24.80 1.46
C ILE A 239 -8.32 -25.17 0.03
N HIS A 240 -7.03 -25.43 -0.19
CA HIS A 240 -6.48 -25.73 -1.52
C HIS A 240 -7.07 -27.00 -2.14
N THR A 241 -7.37 -28.01 -1.33
CA THR A 241 -7.86 -29.31 -1.82
C THR A 241 -9.38 -29.38 -1.95
N LYS A 242 -10.15 -28.60 -1.19
CA LYS A 242 -11.62 -28.73 -1.12
C LYS A 242 -12.39 -27.53 -1.65
N LEU A 243 -11.80 -26.35 -1.68
CA LEU A 243 -12.49 -25.13 -2.11
C LEU A 243 -12.13 -24.78 -3.56
N PRO A 244 -12.99 -23.99 -4.25
CA PRO A 244 -12.70 -23.50 -5.59
C PRO A 244 -11.38 -22.73 -5.67
N ALA A 245 -10.83 -22.63 -6.87
CA ALA A 245 -9.59 -21.91 -7.13
C ALA A 245 -9.67 -20.45 -6.65
N GLY A 246 -8.62 -20.03 -5.93
CA GLY A 246 -8.50 -18.69 -5.38
C GLY A 246 -7.17 -18.53 -4.66
N ALA A 247 -6.70 -17.29 -4.54
CA ALA A 247 -5.47 -17.02 -3.80
C ALA A 247 -5.71 -17.12 -2.28
N ILE A 248 -4.73 -17.69 -1.57
CA ILE A 248 -4.77 -17.86 -0.13
C ILE A 248 -3.74 -16.92 0.51
N LEU A 249 -4.18 -16.07 1.42
CA LEU A 249 -3.31 -15.21 2.23
C LEU A 249 -3.28 -15.74 3.67
N VAL A 250 -2.07 -16.03 4.16
CA VAL A 250 -1.84 -16.53 5.52
C VAL A 250 -0.99 -15.53 6.29
N PHE A 251 -1.45 -15.15 7.48
CA PHE A 251 -0.73 -14.26 8.39
C PHE A 251 0.00 -15.10 9.44
N LEU A 252 1.29 -14.87 9.60
CA LEU A 252 2.17 -15.48 10.60
C LEU A 252 2.95 -14.39 11.32
N THR A 253 3.56 -14.71 12.47
CA THR A 253 4.16 -13.70 13.34
C THR A 253 5.60 -13.36 12.95
N GLY A 254 6.36 -14.34 12.44
CA GLY A 254 7.79 -14.18 12.18
C GLY A 254 8.27 -14.67 10.81
N LYS A 255 9.43 -14.14 10.37
CA LYS A 255 10.10 -14.56 9.12
C LYS A 255 10.41 -16.07 9.12
N LEU A 256 10.83 -16.62 10.26
CA LEU A 256 11.17 -18.03 10.40
C LEU A 256 9.94 -18.93 10.16
N GLU A 257 8.80 -18.59 10.78
CA GLU A 257 7.55 -19.34 10.62
C GLU A 257 7.05 -19.31 9.18
N VAL A 258 7.13 -18.16 8.51
CA VAL A 258 6.77 -18.05 7.09
C VAL A 258 7.69 -18.91 6.23
N ARG A 259 9.02 -18.88 6.45
CA ARG A 259 9.95 -19.76 5.74
C ARG A 259 9.59 -21.23 5.95
N GLN A 260 9.34 -21.64 7.19
CA GLN A 260 8.95 -23.02 7.52
C GLN A 260 7.66 -23.43 6.82
N LEU A 261 6.62 -22.60 6.86
CA LEU A 261 5.34 -22.88 6.20
C LEU A 261 5.48 -22.96 4.68
N VAL A 262 6.24 -22.05 4.08
CA VAL A 262 6.52 -22.03 2.63
C VAL A 262 7.22 -23.32 2.20
N LEU A 263 8.26 -23.74 2.93
CA LEU A 263 8.98 -24.98 2.64
C LEU A 263 8.07 -26.20 2.77
N LYS A 264 7.25 -26.29 3.83
CA LYS A 264 6.29 -27.39 4.02
C LYS A 264 5.28 -27.45 2.87
N LEU A 265 4.67 -26.33 2.50
CA LEU A 265 3.67 -26.29 1.43
C LEU A 265 4.26 -26.61 0.05
N ARG A 266 5.44 -26.09 -0.28
CA ARG A 266 6.12 -26.40 -1.55
C ARG A 266 6.53 -27.87 -1.67
N LYS A 267 6.91 -28.51 -0.56
CA LYS A 267 7.22 -29.95 -0.53
C LYS A 267 5.99 -30.80 -0.81
N VAL A 268 4.82 -30.37 -0.36
CA VAL A 268 3.56 -31.12 -0.46
C VAL A 268 2.87 -30.89 -1.81
N PHE A 269 2.96 -29.67 -2.33
CA PHE A 269 2.39 -29.26 -3.62
C PHE A 269 3.51 -28.79 -4.57
N PRO A 270 4.39 -29.70 -5.03
CA PRO A 270 5.50 -29.34 -5.89
C PRO A 270 5.00 -28.89 -7.27
N TYR A 271 5.73 -27.96 -7.88
CA TYR A 271 5.53 -27.58 -9.27
C TYR A 271 6.28 -28.54 -10.20
N LYS A 272 5.70 -28.88 -11.36
CA LYS A 272 6.38 -29.64 -12.43
C LYS A 272 6.60 -28.72 -13.62
N GLU A 273 7.81 -28.69 -14.17
CA GLU A 273 8.18 -27.86 -15.33
C GLU A 273 7.33 -28.15 -16.59
N SER A 274 6.65 -29.30 -16.66
CA SER A 274 5.75 -29.70 -17.74
C SER A 274 4.45 -28.89 -17.86
N ASP A 275 4.06 -28.15 -16.83
CA ASP A 275 2.81 -27.36 -16.84
C ASP A 275 2.91 -26.07 -17.68
N PHE A 276 4.08 -25.78 -18.26
CA PHE A 276 4.33 -24.65 -19.16
C PHE A 276 3.75 -24.86 -20.58
N GLU A 277 3.49 -26.10 -21.02
CA GLU A 277 3.20 -26.39 -22.44
C GLU A 277 1.72 -26.38 -22.84
N VAL A 278 0.78 -26.36 -21.88
CA VAL A 278 -0.66 -26.57 -22.19
C VAL A 278 -1.33 -25.33 -22.83
N GLY A 279 -0.69 -24.16 -22.86
CA GLY A 279 -1.23 -22.94 -23.49
C GLY A 279 -0.82 -22.71 -24.95
N SER A 280 0.14 -23.46 -25.51
CA SER A 280 0.74 -23.13 -26.82
C SER A 280 0.24 -24.04 -27.95
N LYS A 281 -1.07 -24.12 -28.14
CA LYS A 281 -1.67 -24.72 -29.35
C LYS A 281 -2.82 -23.90 -29.92
N THR A 282 -2.55 -22.63 -30.25
CA THR A 282 -3.29 -21.96 -31.31
C THR A 282 -2.32 -21.21 -32.22
N LYS A 283 -2.43 -21.51 -33.52
CA LYS A 283 -1.51 -21.08 -34.58
C LYS A 283 -1.47 -19.55 -34.71
N CYS A 284 -0.31 -18.94 -34.45
CA CYS A 284 0.17 -17.75 -35.16
C CYS A 284 1.69 -17.66 -35.00
N LYS A 285 2.43 -18.17 -35.98
CA LYS A 285 3.87 -17.88 -36.14
C LYS A 285 3.97 -16.60 -36.97
N THR A 286 4.53 -15.54 -36.40
CA THR A 286 5.80 -14.91 -36.84
C THR A 286 6.13 -13.69 -35.95
N ASN A 287 7.40 -13.58 -35.56
CA ASN A 287 8.07 -12.39 -34.99
C ASN A 287 7.99 -12.05 -33.48
N LEU A 288 7.90 -13.04 -32.58
CA LEU A 288 8.15 -12.82 -31.12
C LEU A 288 9.19 -13.79 -30.51
N LYS A 289 9.96 -14.49 -31.35
CA LYS A 289 10.87 -15.57 -30.92
C LYS A 289 12.21 -15.14 -30.31
N LYS A 290 12.46 -13.85 -30.06
CA LYS A 290 13.77 -13.39 -29.56
C LYS A 290 13.79 -12.81 -28.14
N GLU A 291 12.65 -12.64 -27.47
CA GLU A 291 12.62 -12.10 -26.09
C GLU A 291 12.09 -13.06 -25.01
N MET A 292 11.53 -14.22 -25.37
CA MET A 292 10.94 -15.18 -24.40
C MET A 292 11.86 -16.34 -23.98
N SER A 293 13.16 -16.29 -24.25
CA SER A 293 14.11 -17.37 -23.93
C SER A 293 15.11 -17.03 -22.82
N LYS A 294 14.73 -16.20 -21.85
CA LYS A 294 15.51 -16.04 -20.62
C LYS A 294 14.86 -16.83 -19.50
N PRO A 295 15.54 -17.79 -18.86
CA PRO A 295 15.03 -18.41 -17.65
C PRO A 295 14.78 -17.32 -16.61
N LEU A 296 13.68 -17.43 -15.87
CA LEU A 296 13.38 -16.54 -14.74
C LEU A 296 14.59 -16.54 -13.79
N PRO A 297 15.02 -15.37 -13.29
CA PRO A 297 16.17 -15.32 -12.41
C PRO A 297 15.86 -16.13 -11.15
N ASP A 298 16.70 -17.11 -10.87
CA ASP A 298 16.68 -17.87 -9.64
C ASP A 298 16.95 -16.90 -8.48
N ILE A 299 15.92 -16.61 -7.69
CA ILE A 299 16.04 -15.66 -6.60
C ILE A 299 16.43 -16.44 -5.35
N ASN A 300 17.72 -16.68 -5.18
CA ASN A 300 18.24 -17.06 -3.89
C ASN A 300 18.02 -15.88 -2.91
N LEU A 301 17.31 -16.14 -1.82
CA LEU A 301 16.89 -15.14 -0.82
C LEU A 301 17.70 -15.25 0.48
N ASP A 302 18.72 -16.10 0.48
CA ASP A 302 19.51 -16.42 1.67
C ASP A 302 20.88 -15.71 1.71
N ASP A 303 21.32 -15.05 0.64
CA ASP A 303 22.68 -14.44 0.57
C ASP A 303 22.81 -13.04 1.21
N TYR A 304 21.97 -12.68 2.18
CA TYR A 304 22.16 -11.44 2.95
C TYR A 304 21.86 -11.69 4.42
N ASP A 305 22.71 -12.48 5.05
CA ASP A 305 22.99 -12.35 6.47
C ASP A 305 23.79 -11.04 6.67
N ILE A 306 23.18 -10.10 7.38
CA ILE A 306 23.95 -9.03 8.00
C ILE A 306 24.56 -9.66 9.24
N GLU A 307 25.89 -9.76 9.27
CA GLU A 307 26.69 -10.21 10.39
C GLU A 307 26.12 -9.68 11.72
N ARG A 308 25.65 -10.61 12.56
CA ARG A 308 25.62 -10.41 14.00
C ARG A 308 26.63 -11.38 14.58
N HIS A 309 27.77 -10.83 14.98
CA HIS A 309 28.71 -11.52 15.84
C HIS A 309 28.07 -11.87 17.19
N SER A 310 28.64 -12.92 17.79
CA SER A 310 28.46 -13.50 19.13
C SER A 310 27.19 -14.31 19.40
N ASP A 311 27.38 -15.63 19.33
CA ASP A 311 27.14 -16.64 20.36
C ASP A 311 25.71 -16.84 20.88
N ASP A 312 25.06 -17.92 20.40
CA ASP A 312 24.47 -18.97 21.25
C ASP A 312 24.02 -20.14 20.35
N GLU A 313 24.86 -21.16 20.30
CA GLU A 313 24.61 -22.43 19.63
C GLU A 313 23.74 -23.32 20.52
N LEU A 314 22.42 -23.32 20.29
CA LEU A 314 21.51 -24.31 20.87
C LEU A 314 21.31 -25.45 19.86
N THR A 315 22.14 -26.48 20.00
CA THR A 315 21.92 -27.80 19.42
C THR A 315 20.76 -28.48 20.15
N LEU A 316 19.60 -28.60 19.51
CA LEU A 316 18.51 -29.45 20.01
C LEU A 316 18.52 -30.77 19.25
N SER A 317 18.82 -31.81 20.02
CA SER A 317 18.89 -33.22 19.65
C SER A 317 17.57 -33.76 19.11
N GLU A 318 17.66 -34.52 18.03
CA GLU A 318 16.59 -35.38 17.53
C GLU A 318 16.35 -36.52 18.51
N ASN A 319 15.31 -36.40 19.34
CA ASN A 319 14.71 -37.57 19.99
C ASN A 319 13.42 -37.93 19.25
N SER A 320 13.55 -38.92 18.36
CA SER A 320 12.46 -39.73 17.86
C SER A 320 11.71 -40.39 19.02
N SER A 321 10.42 -40.12 19.11
CA SER A 321 9.46 -41.03 19.78
C SER A 321 8.48 -41.47 18.70
N ASN A 322 8.56 -42.76 18.40
CA ASN A 322 7.60 -43.48 17.60
C ASN A 322 6.32 -43.59 18.42
N ASP A 323 5.26 -42.92 17.97
CA ASP A 323 3.90 -43.37 18.22
C ASP A 323 3.21 -43.47 16.85
N GLU A 324 3.19 -44.70 16.36
CA GLU A 324 2.32 -45.13 15.27
C GLU A 324 0.89 -45.13 15.80
N ASP A 325 0.03 -44.25 15.28
CA ASP A 325 -1.38 -44.58 15.14
C ASP A 325 -2.05 -43.79 14.01
N ASN A 326 -2.29 -44.53 12.93
CA ASN A 326 -3.49 -44.51 12.09
C ASN A 326 -4.03 -43.16 11.61
N ASP A 327 -3.44 -42.65 10.53
CA ASP A 327 -4.19 -42.09 9.39
C ASP A 327 -3.32 -42.16 8.13
N GLU A 328 -2.97 -43.38 7.74
CA GLU A 328 -2.30 -43.66 6.46
C GLU A 328 -3.31 -43.60 5.31
N VAL A 329 -3.85 -42.41 5.05
CA VAL A 329 -4.44 -42.13 3.74
C VAL A 329 -3.28 -42.14 2.72
N PRO A 330 -3.32 -42.95 1.65
CA PRO A 330 -2.11 -43.25 0.89
C PRO A 330 -1.44 -42.00 0.31
N ARG A 331 -0.27 -41.64 0.86
CA ARG A 331 0.65 -40.59 0.35
C ARG A 331 0.95 -40.71 -1.16
N LYS A 332 0.76 -41.92 -1.71
CA LYS A 332 0.98 -42.26 -3.13
C LYS A 332 -0.18 -41.82 -4.05
N ILE A 333 -1.41 -41.75 -3.55
CA ILE A 333 -2.60 -41.28 -4.30
C ILE A 333 -2.70 -39.74 -4.27
N MET A 334 -2.27 -39.10 -3.17
CA MET A 334 -2.29 -37.64 -3.01
C MET A 334 -1.38 -36.85 -3.97
N ARG A 335 -0.28 -37.45 -4.45
CA ARG A 335 0.64 -36.84 -5.43
C ARG A 335 0.04 -36.72 -6.83
N LEU A 336 -1.06 -37.43 -7.12
CA LEU A 336 -1.65 -37.52 -8.46
C LEU A 336 -2.86 -36.59 -8.66
N THR A 337 -3.45 -36.04 -7.59
CA THR A 337 -4.73 -35.31 -7.66
C THR A 337 -4.67 -33.87 -7.20
N SER A 338 -3.53 -33.42 -6.66
CA SER A 338 -3.43 -32.06 -6.10
C SER A 338 -2.84 -31.11 -7.15
N SER A 339 -3.62 -30.10 -7.53
CA SER A 339 -3.14 -28.98 -8.35
C SER A 339 -1.91 -28.33 -7.72
N PRO A 340 -0.92 -27.88 -8.52
CA PRO A 340 0.27 -27.24 -7.98
C PRO A 340 -0.10 -25.96 -7.22
N LEU A 341 0.64 -25.65 -6.15
CA LEU A 341 0.42 -24.45 -5.35
C LEU A 341 1.64 -23.52 -5.44
N TRP A 342 1.41 -22.31 -5.92
CA TRP A 342 2.43 -21.26 -5.96
C TRP A 342 2.52 -20.58 -4.59
N VAL A 343 3.52 -20.95 -3.80
CA VAL A 343 3.72 -20.42 -2.46
C VAL A 343 4.80 -19.34 -2.48
N LEU A 344 4.44 -18.10 -2.17
CA LEU A 344 5.35 -16.95 -2.19
C LEU A 344 5.42 -16.30 -0.80
N PRO A 345 6.61 -16.12 -0.22
CA PRO A 345 6.74 -15.37 1.03
C PRO A 345 6.57 -13.86 0.80
N LEU A 346 5.91 -13.19 1.73
CA LEU A 346 5.76 -11.74 1.72
C LEU A 346 6.26 -11.15 3.05
N TYR A 347 7.31 -10.35 2.98
CA TYR A 347 7.98 -9.72 4.13
C TYR A 347 8.15 -8.23 3.87
N SER A 348 7.99 -7.42 4.92
CA SER A 348 8.22 -5.97 4.87
C SER A 348 9.65 -5.59 4.42
N MET A 349 10.65 -6.44 4.69
CA MET A 349 12.07 -6.20 4.36
C MET A 349 12.50 -6.69 2.96
N LEU A 350 11.62 -7.30 2.16
CA LEU A 350 11.98 -7.67 0.79
C LEU A 350 12.27 -6.41 -0.04
N PRO A 351 13.35 -6.37 -0.84
CA PRO A 351 13.58 -5.27 -1.78
C PRO A 351 12.37 -5.02 -2.68
N VAL A 352 12.11 -3.75 -3.00
CA VAL A 352 10.92 -3.31 -3.77
C VAL A 352 10.76 -4.09 -5.08
N HIS A 353 11.86 -4.35 -5.80
CA HIS A 353 11.82 -5.12 -7.04
C HIS A 353 11.35 -6.57 -6.84
N LYS A 354 11.64 -7.21 -5.70
CA LYS A 354 11.18 -8.58 -5.38
C LYS A 354 9.71 -8.56 -4.94
N GLN A 355 9.28 -7.56 -4.16
CA GLN A 355 7.87 -7.41 -3.80
C GLN A 355 6.98 -7.16 -5.02
N SER A 356 7.44 -6.33 -5.97
CA SER A 356 6.73 -6.07 -7.22
C SER A 356 6.61 -7.32 -8.08
N LYS A 357 7.62 -8.21 -8.12
CA LYS A 357 7.53 -9.50 -8.83
C LYS A 357 6.45 -10.42 -8.24
N VAL A 358 6.30 -10.47 -6.92
CA VAL A 358 5.22 -11.24 -6.26
C VAL A 358 3.84 -10.71 -6.66
N LYS A 359 3.67 -9.37 -6.71
CA LYS A 359 2.43 -8.74 -7.18
C LYS A 359 2.18 -9.01 -8.66
N LEU A 360 3.22 -8.98 -9.51
CA LEU A 360 3.12 -9.21 -10.94
C LEU A 360 2.71 -10.67 -11.26
N LEU A 361 3.28 -11.65 -10.55
CA LEU A 361 2.92 -13.06 -10.66
C LEU A 361 1.43 -13.29 -10.31
N HIS A 362 0.89 -12.56 -9.33
CA HIS A 362 -0.53 -12.63 -9.00
C HIS A 362 -1.43 -12.06 -10.11
N VAL A 363 -0.97 -11.08 -10.88
CA VAL A 363 -1.75 -10.47 -11.99
C VAL A 363 -1.72 -11.38 -13.23
N LEU A 364 -0.55 -11.93 -13.59
CA LEU A 364 -0.41 -12.79 -14.77
C LEU A 364 -1.21 -14.11 -14.67
N HIS A 365 -1.48 -14.59 -13.46
CA HIS A 365 -2.29 -15.79 -13.23
C HIS A 365 -3.79 -15.52 -13.06
N LYS A 366 -4.26 -14.27 -13.16
CA LYS A 366 -5.71 -13.96 -13.23
C LYS A 366 -6.29 -14.05 -14.64
N ASP A 367 -5.43 -14.03 -15.67
CA ASP A 367 -5.81 -14.04 -17.08
C ASP A 367 -5.67 -15.45 -17.74
N LEU A 368 -5.51 -16.49 -16.91
CA LEU A 368 -5.62 -17.93 -17.24
C LEU A 368 -6.79 -18.50 -16.45
#